data_AF-A0A345SUF6-F1
#
_entry.id   AF-A0A345SUF6-F1
#
_cell.length_a   1.000
_cell.length_b   1.000
_cell.length_c   1.000
_cell.angle_alpha   90.00
_cell.angle_beta   90.00
_cell.angle_gamma   90.00
#
_symmetry.space_group_name_H-M   'P 1'
#
loop_
_entity.id
_entity.type
_entity.pdbx_description
1 polymer ?
#
loop_
_entity_poly.entity_id
_entity_poly.type
_entity_poly.pdbx_seq_one_letter_code
_entity_poly.pdbx_strand_id
1 'polypeptide(L)'
;MPTDPAAPDPSTDPTPPTDPTPSRQGRPTRVTVVPDGPILIEGPVEVVLENGRTVRSDRFLVALCACRRSHAYPWCDTSHRRRTPATPATPTNPPTPAD
;
A
#
# COMPACT_ATOMS: atom_id res chain seq x y z
N MET A 1 49.53 -20.82 -41.29
CA MET A 1 48.46 -20.87 -40.27
C MET A 1 47.77 -19.51 -40.28
N PRO A 2 46.64 -19.31 -41.00
CA PRO A 2 45.87 -18.09 -40.83
C PRO A 2 45.08 -18.19 -39.51
N THR A 3 45.19 -17.19 -38.65
CA THR A 3 44.35 -17.07 -37.45
C THR A 3 43.06 -16.39 -37.89
N ASP A 4 41.95 -17.11 -37.87
CA ASP A 4 40.62 -16.54 -38.04
C ASP A 4 40.37 -15.51 -36.93
N PRO A 5 39.90 -14.29 -37.23
CA PRO A 5 39.41 -13.40 -36.18
C PRO A 5 38.06 -13.93 -35.69
N ALA A 6 37.97 -14.19 -34.38
CA ALA A 6 36.73 -14.57 -33.72
C ALA A 6 35.61 -13.56 -34.04
N ALA A 7 34.49 -14.06 -34.55
CA ALA A 7 33.28 -13.26 -34.75
C ALA A 7 32.75 -12.71 -33.41
N PRO A 8 32.17 -11.50 -33.37
CA PRO A 8 31.55 -10.98 -32.17
C PRO A 8 30.27 -11.76 -31.81
N ASP A 9 30.08 -11.99 -30.51
CA ASP A 9 28.93 -12.70 -29.92
C ASP A 9 27.60 -11.99 -30.26
N PRO A 10 26.57 -12.67 -30.81
CA PRO A 10 25.29 -12.04 -31.13
C PRO A 10 24.32 -11.96 -29.93
N SER A 11 24.75 -12.23 -28.70
CA SER A 11 23.87 -12.30 -27.53
C SER A 11 23.89 -11.01 -26.72
N THR A 12 23.39 -9.92 -27.27
CA THR A 12 22.98 -8.75 -26.47
C THR A 12 21.63 -8.26 -26.98
N ASP A 13 20.63 -9.11 -26.84
CA ASP A 13 19.25 -8.65 -26.88
C ASP A 13 18.94 -8.09 -25.48
N PRO A 14 18.80 -6.76 -25.30
CA PRO A 14 18.39 -6.22 -24.01
C PRO A 14 16.95 -6.69 -23.78
N THR A 15 16.77 -7.54 -22.77
CA THR A 15 15.43 -7.84 -22.25
C THR A 15 14.76 -6.50 -21.99
N PRO A 16 13.59 -6.19 -22.60
CA PRO A 16 12.98 -4.89 -22.39
C PRO A 16 12.75 -4.73 -20.89
N PRO A 17 13.08 -3.57 -20.29
CA PRO A 17 12.71 -3.31 -18.91
C PRO A 17 11.19 -3.54 -18.83
N THR A 18 10.77 -4.44 -17.94
CA THR A 18 9.36 -4.61 -17.62
C THR A 18 8.94 -3.35 -16.91
N ASP A 19 8.60 -2.34 -17.69
CA ASP A 19 8.13 -1.05 -17.22
C ASP A 19 6.91 -1.34 -16.32
N PRO A 20 6.89 -0.89 -15.05
CA PRO A 20 5.71 -1.08 -14.23
C PRO A 20 4.56 -0.39 -14.93
N THR A 21 3.61 -1.19 -15.43
CA THR A 21 2.48 -0.73 -16.22
C THR A 21 1.83 0.47 -15.52
N PRO A 22 1.75 1.65 -16.16
CA PRO A 22 1.15 2.82 -15.52
C PRO A 22 -0.29 2.48 -15.13
N SER A 23 -0.64 2.78 -13.88
CA SER A 23 -1.96 2.58 -13.29
C SER A 23 -3.06 3.03 -14.24
N ARG A 24 -4.07 2.17 -14.41
CA ARG A 24 -5.32 2.35 -15.18
C ARG A 24 -5.80 3.81 -15.19
N GLN A 25 -5.34 4.58 -16.18
CA GLN A 25 -5.53 6.03 -16.24
C GLN A 25 -7.04 6.35 -16.26
N GLY A 26 -7.53 7.07 -15.24
CA GLY A 26 -8.87 7.70 -15.24
C GLY A 26 -9.86 7.27 -14.15
N ARG A 27 -9.58 6.24 -13.34
CA ARG A 27 -10.43 5.89 -12.18
C ARG A 27 -9.73 6.25 -10.87
N PRO A 28 -10.41 6.98 -9.95
CA PRO A 28 -9.90 7.14 -8.59
C PRO A 28 -9.67 5.77 -7.95
N THR A 29 -8.54 5.63 -7.25
CA THR A 29 -8.32 4.47 -6.39
C THR A 29 -9.32 4.50 -5.24
N ARG A 30 -10.05 3.40 -5.04
CA ARG A 30 -10.99 3.32 -3.93
C ARG A 30 -10.23 3.11 -2.62
N VAL A 31 -10.56 3.95 -1.65
CA VAL A 31 -10.08 3.84 -0.27
C VAL A 31 -11.29 3.80 0.66
N THR A 32 -11.36 2.78 1.51
CA THR A 32 -12.42 2.60 2.50
C THR A 32 -11.81 2.61 3.89
N VAL A 33 -12.25 3.54 4.72
CA VAL A 33 -11.88 3.58 6.14
C VAL A 33 -12.88 2.75 6.93
N VAL A 34 -12.41 1.70 7.60
CA VAL A 34 -13.25 0.86 8.47
C VAL A 34 -13.18 1.42 9.90
N PRO A 35 -14.31 1.77 10.54
CA PRO A 35 -14.32 2.15 11.96
C PRO A 35 -13.66 1.08 12.83
N ASP A 36 -12.72 1.49 13.70
CA ASP A 36 -11.90 0.61 14.54
C ASP A 36 -11.12 -0.49 13.78
N GLY A 37 -11.01 -0.35 12.46
CA GLY A 37 -10.48 -1.36 11.55
C GLY A 37 -9.33 -0.85 10.69
N PRO A 38 -8.97 -1.61 9.64
CA PRO A 38 -7.96 -1.20 8.68
C PRO A 38 -8.48 -0.15 7.68
N ILE A 39 -7.55 0.45 6.96
CA ILE A 39 -7.85 1.18 5.72
C ILE A 39 -7.73 0.19 4.56
N LEU A 40 -8.81 -0.01 3.81
CA LEU A 40 -8.84 -0.88 2.64
C LEU A 40 -8.56 -0.05 1.38
N ILE A 41 -7.62 -0.50 0.55
CA ILE A 41 -7.19 0.19 -0.68
C ILE A 41 -7.25 -0.78 -1.85
N GLU A 42 -7.88 -0.39 -2.94
CA GLU A 42 -7.76 -1.11 -4.22
C GLU A 42 -6.31 -0.99 -4.73
N GLY A 43 -5.63 -2.12 -4.83
CA GLY A 43 -4.21 -2.18 -5.19
C GLY A 43 -3.95 -2.32 -6.70
N PRO A 44 -2.67 -2.45 -7.10
CA PRO A 44 -1.48 -2.58 -6.26
C PRO A 44 -1.11 -1.27 -5.53
N VAL A 45 -0.40 -1.37 -4.40
CA VAL A 45 0.02 -0.19 -3.62
C VAL A 45 1.50 -0.24 -3.25
N GLU A 46 2.10 0.94 -3.18
CA GLU A 46 3.41 1.19 -2.60
C GLU A 46 3.22 2.10 -1.37
N VAL A 47 3.84 1.73 -0.24
CA VAL A 47 3.70 2.42 1.04
C VAL A 47 5.08 2.90 1.47
N VAL A 48 5.21 4.22 1.64
CA VAL A 48 6.40 4.86 2.22
C VAL A 48 6.17 5.05 3.72
N LEU A 49 7.08 4.52 4.53
CA LEU A 49 7.03 4.62 5.99
C LEU A 49 7.78 5.87 6.48
N GLU A 50 7.53 6.23 7.74
CA GLU A 50 8.16 7.39 8.41
C GLU A 50 9.70 7.33 8.42
N ASN A 51 10.27 6.13 8.40
CA ASN A 51 11.73 5.92 8.33
C ASN A 51 12.30 5.91 6.90
N GLY A 52 11.48 6.28 5.90
CA GLY A 52 11.86 6.27 4.48
C GLY A 52 11.87 4.89 3.83
N ARG A 53 11.57 3.80 4.55
CA ARG A 53 11.45 2.47 3.94
C ARG A 53 10.18 2.38 3.10
N THR A 54 10.32 1.84 1.90
CA THR A 54 9.21 1.54 1.01
C THR A 54 8.89 0.05 1.02
N VAL A 55 7.61 -0.29 1.13
CA VAL A 55 7.10 -1.66 1.00
C VAL A 55 5.96 -1.71 -0.01
N ARG A 56 5.84 -2.81 -0.76
CA ARG A 56 4.89 -2.95 -1.85
C ARG A 56 3.94 -4.13 -1.61
N SER A 57 2.71 -3.98 -2.07
CA SER A 57 1.76 -5.09 -2.21
C SER A 57 1.16 -5.07 -3.61
N ASP A 58 1.18 -6.23 -4.27
CA ASP A 58 0.62 -6.48 -5.59
C ASP A 58 -0.83 -6.97 -5.54
N ARG A 59 -1.40 -7.11 -4.34
CA ARG A 59 -2.77 -7.58 -4.12
C ARG A 59 -3.78 -6.56 -4.67
N PHE A 60 -4.89 -7.06 -5.22
CA PHE A 60 -5.99 -6.22 -5.69
C PHE A 60 -6.73 -5.46 -4.57
N LEU A 61 -6.68 -5.96 -3.34
CA LEU A 61 -7.20 -5.28 -2.16
C LEU A 61 -6.17 -5.39 -1.04
N VAL A 62 -5.78 -4.26 -0.48
CA VAL A 62 -4.74 -4.14 0.52
C VAL A 62 -5.33 -3.53 1.79
N ALA A 63 -5.04 -4.15 2.94
CA ALA A 63 -5.48 -3.64 4.23
C ALA A 63 -4.29 -3.00 4.97
N LEU A 64 -4.30 -1.68 5.12
CA LEU A 64 -3.32 -0.94 5.93
C LEU A 64 -3.75 -0.87 7.38
N CYS A 65 -2.78 -1.00 8.28
CA CYS A 65 -2.99 -0.92 9.71
C CYS A 65 -3.18 0.54 10.15
N ALA A 66 -4.39 0.90 10.60
CA ALA A 66 -4.65 2.20 11.23
C ALA A 66 -4.38 2.21 12.74
N CYS A 67 -4.31 1.03 13.38
CA CYS A 67 -4.19 0.93 14.85
C CYS A 67 -2.76 0.84 15.38
N ARG A 68 -1.75 0.74 14.50
CA ARG A 68 -0.31 0.56 14.81
C ARG A 68 0.06 -0.62 15.72
N ARG A 69 -0.83 -1.61 15.87
CA ARG A 69 -0.57 -2.83 16.67
C ARG A 69 -0.15 -4.04 15.85
N SER A 70 -0.09 -3.90 14.52
CA SER A 70 0.26 -5.02 13.66
C SER A 70 1.72 -5.41 13.83
N HIS A 71 1.99 -6.71 13.93
CA HIS A 71 3.34 -7.26 13.89
C HIS A 71 3.95 -7.20 12.47
N ALA A 72 3.10 -7.04 11.46
CA ALA A 72 3.48 -6.92 10.05
C ALA A 72 3.26 -5.49 9.52
N TYR A 73 3.39 -4.48 10.37
CA TYR A 73 3.21 -3.07 9.98
C TYR A 73 4.03 -2.75 8.72
N PRO A 74 3.43 -2.12 7.68
CA PRO A 74 2.15 -1.40 7.67
C PRO A 74 0.89 -2.23 7.37
N TRP A 75 1.02 -3.54 7.15
CA TRP A 75 -0.11 -4.40 6.79
C TRP A 75 -0.99 -4.72 7.99
N CYS A 76 -2.30 -4.84 7.79
CA CYS A 76 -3.20 -5.28 8.85
C CYS A 76 -3.12 -6.80 9.04
N ASP A 77 -2.82 -7.23 10.27
CA ASP A 77 -2.75 -8.63 10.70
C ASP A 77 -3.91 -9.02 11.63
N THR A 78 -4.99 -8.24 11.61
CA THR A 78 -6.16 -8.33 12.53
C THR A 78 -5.90 -7.96 13.99
N SER A 79 -4.71 -7.49 14.36
CA SER A 79 -4.42 -7.01 15.73
C SER A 79 -5.36 -5.89 16.21
N HIS A 80 -6.08 -5.22 15.29
CA HIS A 80 -7.10 -4.24 15.64
C HIS A 80 -8.24 -4.83 16.49
N ARG A 81 -8.60 -6.10 16.29
CA ARG A 81 -9.72 -6.77 16.98
C ARG A 81 -9.50 -6.95 18.49
N ARG A 82 -8.24 -6.91 18.94
CA ARG A 82 -7.88 -7.03 20.36
C ARG A 82 -8.17 -5.75 21.16
N ARG A 83 -8.81 -4.73 20.56
CA ARG A 83 -9.25 -3.53 21.29
C ARG A 83 -10.53 -3.89 22.05
N THR A 84 -10.51 -3.73 23.37
CA THR A 84 -11.74 -3.49 24.13
C THR A 84 -12.35 -2.18 23.60
N PRO A 85 -13.67 -2.09 23.39
CA PRO A 85 -14.28 -0.84 22.95
C PRO A 85 -13.87 0.27 23.91
N ALA A 86 -13.24 1.33 23.39
CA ALA A 86 -13.13 2.55 24.16
C ALA A 86 -14.57 3.02 24.40
N THR A 87 -14.93 3.29 25.65
CA THR A 87 -16.19 3.93 25.99
C THR A 87 -16.40 5.10 25.03
N PRO A 88 -17.51 5.15 24.27
CA PRO A 88 -17.72 6.24 23.33
C PRO A 88 -17.72 7.53 24.13
N ALA A 89 -16.74 8.40 23.87
CA ALA A 89 -16.77 9.76 24.37
C ALA A 89 -18.06 10.38 23.82
N THR A 90 -18.98 10.74 24.71
CA THR A 90 -20.23 11.40 24.37
C THR A 90 -19.90 12.61 23.49
N PRO A 91 -20.45 12.72 22.27
CA PRO A 91 -20.32 13.93 21.47
C PRO A 91 -20.99 15.06 22.26
N THR A 92 -20.19 15.94 22.85
CA THR A 92 -20.69 17.16 23.49
C THR A 92 -21.06 18.12 22.37
N ASN A 93 -22.32 18.11 21.96
CA ASN A 93 -22.85 19.22 21.18
C ASN A 93 -22.88 20.46 22.08
N PRO A 94 -22.35 21.62 21.63
CA PRO A 94 -22.51 22.87 22.35
C PRO A 94 -24.01 23.22 22.43
N PRO A 95 -24.49 23.81 23.54
CA PRO A 95 -25.87 24.24 23.63
C PRO A 95 -26.15 25.29 22.56
N THR A 96 -27.26 25.11 21.82
CA THR A 96 -27.78 26.13 20.92
C THR A 96 -28.09 27.39 21.72
N PRO A 97 -27.64 28.59 21.32
CA PRO A 97 -28.05 29.82 21.99
C PRO A 97 -29.56 30.00 21.83
N ALA A 98 -30.25 30.31 22.94
CA ALA A 98 -31.65 30.68 22.94
C ALA A 98 -31.79 32.15 22.52
N ASP A 99 -32.73 32.44 21.62
CA ASP A 99 -33.21 33.78 21.27
C ASP A 99 -33.81 34.52 22.48
#